data_AF-A0A023BNV0-F1
#
_entry.id   AF-A0A023BNV0-F1
#
_cell.length_a   1.000
_cell.length_b   1.000
_cell.length_c   1.000
_cell.angle_alpha   90.00
_cell.angle_beta   90.00
_cell.angle_gamma   90.00
#
_symmetry.space_group_name_H-M   'P 1'
#
loop_
_entity.id
_entity.type
_entity.pdbx_description
1 polymer ?
#
loop_
_entity_poly.entity_id
_entity_poly.type
_entity_poly.pdbx_seq_one_letter_code
_entity_poly.pdbx_strand_id
1 'polypeptide(L)'
;MKTLIPSSKTIFSLLIGMFVTVSVAGKAHNRVFGSEMETFNAVYEGEFDLILPENNQNEKLPVYIVLPGGVGAKKYPNFKKDFIIPGIENVQGIVFSPKISWKRPDEKALEHIIIDFINAARNSYPIDDKKIILIGYSNGALQSIKLVKDNDHLFSALIVVASNFEVSDKINTPIYVVHGTKDRYFSIKKAYKNVNAAKDLGCDITFVVAEGKNDYGAAQYVSELNHSMAQIENNIWSQSVEYTDQSF
;
A
#
# COMPACT_ATOMS: atom_id res chain seq x y z
N MET A 1 -26.10 54.40 -23.26
CA MET A 1 -26.21 52.97 -22.87
C MET A 1 -24.82 52.35 -22.93
N LYS A 2 -24.20 52.12 -21.76
CA LYS A 2 -22.96 51.34 -21.60
C LYS A 2 -23.25 50.29 -20.53
N THR A 3 -23.23 49.02 -20.93
CA THR A 3 -23.40 47.85 -20.07
C THR A 3 -22.06 47.48 -19.43
N LEU A 4 -22.02 47.42 -18.10
CA LEU A 4 -20.92 46.88 -17.31
C LEU A 4 -21.32 45.49 -16.80
N ILE A 5 -20.54 44.49 -17.17
CA ILE A 5 -20.65 43.10 -16.71
C ILE A 5 -19.71 42.94 -15.50
N PRO A 6 -20.15 42.36 -14.37
CA PRO A 6 -19.22 41.95 -13.33
C PRO A 6 -18.68 40.52 -13.58
N SER A 7 -17.36 40.39 -13.48
CA SER A 7 -16.61 39.14 -13.63
C SER A 7 -16.79 38.22 -12.41
N SER A 8 -17.10 36.95 -12.65
CA SER A 8 -17.12 35.89 -11.65
C SER A 8 -15.70 35.59 -11.14
N LYS A 9 -15.43 35.84 -9.86
CA LYS A 9 -14.27 35.26 -9.17
C LYS A 9 -14.63 33.86 -8.70
N THR A 10 -13.97 32.89 -9.31
CA THR A 10 -13.96 31.48 -8.93
C THR A 10 -13.43 31.32 -7.51
N ILE A 11 -14.22 30.71 -6.63
CA ILE A 11 -13.77 30.27 -5.30
C ILE A 11 -13.13 28.89 -5.51
N PHE A 12 -11.80 28.82 -5.37
CA PHE A 12 -11.08 27.55 -5.30
C PHE A 12 -11.06 27.13 -3.82
N SER A 13 -11.89 26.15 -3.45
CA SER A 13 -11.83 25.54 -2.12
C SER A 13 -10.70 24.50 -2.11
N LEU A 14 -9.57 24.85 -1.49
CA LEU A 14 -8.51 23.90 -1.18
C LEU A 14 -8.90 23.18 0.13
N LEU A 15 -9.48 21.99 0.02
CA LEU A 15 -9.63 21.09 1.18
C LEU A 15 -8.28 20.43 1.43
N ILE A 16 -7.49 21.03 2.32
CA ILE A 16 -6.30 20.41 2.89
C ILE A 16 -6.79 19.41 3.94
N GLY A 17 -6.84 18.12 3.58
CA GLY A 17 -7.05 17.04 4.53
C GLY A 17 -5.88 17.01 5.52
N MET A 18 -6.13 17.38 6.77
CA MET A 18 -5.13 17.42 7.82
C MET A 18 -5.07 16.03 8.46
N PHE A 19 -4.10 15.20 8.08
CA PHE A 19 -3.90 13.90 8.73
C PHE A 19 -3.44 14.09 10.19
N VAL A 20 -4.22 13.61 11.17
CA VAL A 20 -3.71 13.44 12.54
C VAL A 20 -2.74 12.26 12.56
N THR A 21 -1.43 12.55 12.55
CA THR A 21 -0.40 11.53 12.77
C THR A 21 -0.28 11.20 14.24
N VAL A 22 -0.80 10.04 14.65
CA VAL A 22 -0.42 9.42 15.93
C VAL A 22 0.67 8.39 15.65
N SER A 23 1.84 8.59 16.24
CA SER A 23 2.86 7.55 16.34
C SER A 23 2.59 6.78 17.62
N VAL A 24 2.06 5.57 17.50
CA VAL A 24 1.91 4.67 18.65
C VAL A 24 3.28 4.03 18.90
N ALA A 25 4.08 4.65 19.76
CA ALA A 25 4.96 3.89 20.63
C ALA A 25 4.08 3.45 21.80
N GLY A 26 3.86 2.14 21.93
CA GLY A 26 2.94 1.47 22.88
C GLY A 26 2.29 2.36 23.95
N LYS A 27 1.05 2.80 23.65
CA LYS A 27 -0.09 3.10 24.55
C LYS A 27 -1.08 3.98 23.77
N ALA A 28 -2.15 3.38 23.29
CA ALA A 28 -3.20 4.06 22.55
C ALA A 28 -3.85 5.16 23.40
N HIS A 29 -4.02 6.35 22.83
CA HIS A 29 -4.94 7.36 23.35
C HIS A 29 -6.10 7.50 22.37
N ASN A 30 -7.28 7.07 22.83
CA ASN A 30 -8.62 7.38 22.32
C ASN A 30 -8.92 7.04 20.85
N ARG A 31 -8.76 5.77 20.46
CA ARG A 31 -9.68 5.11 19.51
C ARG A 31 -10.01 3.72 20.06
N VAL A 32 -11.30 3.40 20.21
CA VAL A 32 -11.74 2.06 20.62
C VAL A 32 -11.41 1.11 19.47
N PHE A 33 -10.45 0.21 19.69
CA PHE A 33 -10.21 -0.89 18.78
C PHE A 33 -11.42 -1.83 18.82
N GLY A 34 -11.77 -2.48 17.71
CA GLY A 34 -12.59 -3.68 17.81
C GLY A 34 -11.86 -4.73 18.64
N SER A 35 -12.60 -5.58 19.36
CA SER A 35 -12.03 -6.54 20.32
C SER A 35 -10.96 -7.45 19.71
N GLU A 36 -11.08 -7.81 18.43
CA GLU A 36 -10.09 -8.64 17.74
C GLU A 36 -8.78 -7.89 17.45
N MET A 37 -8.84 -6.58 17.17
CA MET A 37 -7.64 -5.76 17.02
C MET A 37 -6.92 -5.53 18.36
N GLU A 38 -7.68 -5.49 19.47
CA GLU A 38 -7.07 -5.50 20.81
C GLU A 38 -6.33 -6.80 21.08
N THR A 39 -6.93 -7.94 20.74
CA THR A 39 -6.29 -9.27 20.84
C THR A 39 -5.06 -9.36 19.96
N PHE A 40 -5.14 -8.94 18.70
CA PHE A 40 -3.97 -8.88 17.81
C PHE A 40 -2.85 -8.04 18.42
N ASN A 41 -3.15 -6.85 18.93
CA ASN A 41 -2.16 -5.98 19.57
C ASN A 41 -1.59 -6.56 20.88
N ALA A 42 -2.35 -7.40 21.59
CA ALA A 42 -1.88 -8.06 22.81
C ALA A 42 -0.98 -9.27 22.53
N VAL A 43 -1.19 -9.96 21.41
CA VAL A 43 -0.44 -11.17 21.02
C VAL A 43 0.76 -10.84 20.13
N TYR A 44 0.65 -9.83 19.28
CA TYR A 44 1.74 -9.41 18.41
C TYR A 44 2.81 -8.67 19.20
N GLU A 45 3.95 -9.32 19.42
CA GLU A 45 5.08 -8.77 20.19
C GLU A 45 5.92 -7.74 19.41
N GLY A 46 5.61 -7.50 18.13
CA GLY A 46 6.32 -6.55 17.29
C GLY A 46 5.75 -5.12 17.35
N GLU A 47 6.56 -4.15 16.95
CA GLU A 47 6.05 -2.79 16.73
C GLU A 47 5.39 -2.68 15.35
N PHE A 48 4.32 -1.90 15.26
CA PHE A 48 3.67 -1.57 14.00
C PHE A 48 3.13 -0.14 14.04
N ASP A 49 2.80 0.39 12.87
CA ASP A 49 1.90 1.54 12.75
C ASP A 49 0.56 1.10 12.19
N LEU A 50 -0.51 1.58 12.80
CA LEU A 50 -1.87 1.49 12.30
C LEU A 50 -2.40 2.91 12.08
N ILE A 51 -2.80 3.22 10.85
CA ILE A 51 -3.45 4.49 10.50
C ILE A 51 -4.88 4.16 10.14
N LEU A 52 -5.82 4.85 10.78
CA LEU A 52 -7.25 4.70 10.56
C LEU A 52 -7.79 6.02 9.99
N PRO A 53 -8.66 6.01 8.98
CA PRO A 53 -9.21 7.25 8.45
C PRO A 53 -10.13 7.92 9.48
N GLU A 54 -10.30 9.24 9.38
CA GLU A 54 -10.96 10.05 10.42
C GLU A 54 -12.48 9.91 10.45
N ASN A 55 -13.14 9.58 9.33
CA ASN A 55 -14.59 9.66 9.22
C ASN A 55 -15.16 8.61 8.26
N ASN A 56 -15.69 7.50 8.80
CA ASN A 56 -16.00 6.30 8.00
C ASN A 56 -17.32 5.64 8.41
N GLN A 57 -18.29 6.40 8.91
CA GLN A 57 -19.55 5.80 9.35
C GLN A 57 -20.40 5.46 8.13
N ASN A 58 -20.10 4.30 7.51
CA ASN A 58 -20.97 3.41 6.70
C ASN A 58 -20.35 2.88 5.40
N GLU A 59 -19.12 3.25 5.03
CA GLU A 59 -18.46 2.72 3.83
C GLU A 59 -17.46 1.63 4.17
N LYS A 60 -17.41 0.58 3.32
CA LYS A 60 -16.37 -0.44 3.43
C LYS A 60 -15.01 0.14 3.01
N LEU A 61 -14.01 -0.02 3.86
CA LEU A 61 -12.70 0.60 3.74
C LEU A 61 -11.69 -0.28 3.02
N PRO A 62 -10.87 0.28 2.11
CA PRO A 62 -9.69 -0.41 1.61
C PRO A 62 -8.64 -0.58 2.72
N VAL A 63 -7.79 -1.59 2.56
CA VAL A 63 -6.69 -1.91 3.48
C VAL A 63 -5.37 -1.87 2.74
N TYR A 64 -4.42 -1.11 3.26
CA TYR A 64 -3.07 -0.96 2.72
C TYR A 64 -2.07 -1.57 3.70
N ILE A 65 -1.44 -2.67 3.30
CA ILE A 65 -0.38 -3.30 4.08
C ILE A 65 0.95 -2.84 3.48
N VAL A 66 1.79 -2.17 4.28
CA VAL A 66 3.06 -1.62 3.81
C VAL A 66 4.22 -2.33 4.49
N LEU A 67 5.01 -3.07 3.71
CA LEU A 67 6.21 -3.74 4.18
C LEU A 67 7.44 -2.83 3.95
N PRO A 68 8.08 -2.34 5.03
CA PRO A 68 9.30 -1.57 4.90
C PRO A 68 10.44 -2.43 4.36
N GLY A 69 11.44 -1.76 3.78
CA GLY A 69 12.69 -2.40 3.37
C GLY A 69 13.65 -2.60 4.55
N GLY A 70 14.95 -2.51 4.27
CA GLY A 70 16.00 -2.41 5.31
C GLY A 70 15.97 -1.08 6.07
N VAL A 71 14.78 -0.57 6.38
CA VAL A 71 14.55 0.69 7.10
C VAL A 71 14.70 0.40 8.59
N GLY A 72 15.88 0.69 9.15
CA GLY A 72 16.10 0.56 10.59
C GLY A 72 15.20 1.49 11.41
N ALA A 73 14.97 1.14 12.68
CA ALA A 73 14.06 1.86 13.59
C ALA A 73 14.25 3.39 13.60
N LYS A 74 15.50 3.88 13.54
CA LYS A 74 15.80 5.32 13.50
C LYS A 74 15.27 6.04 12.25
N LYS A 75 15.24 5.36 11.10
CA LYS A 75 14.79 5.92 9.81
C LYS A 75 13.31 5.66 9.54
N TYR A 76 12.70 4.76 10.29
CA TYR A 76 11.31 4.37 10.10
C TYR A 76 10.33 5.57 10.23
N PRO A 77 10.47 6.51 11.20
CA PRO A 77 9.61 7.68 11.25
C PRO A 77 9.60 8.51 9.94
N ASN A 78 10.75 8.64 9.28
CA ASN A 78 10.83 9.32 7.98
C ASN A 78 10.23 8.47 6.86
N PHE A 79 10.39 7.14 6.90
CA PHE A 79 9.69 6.26 5.96
C PHE A 79 8.16 6.39 6.07
N LYS A 80 7.62 6.43 7.29
CA LYS A 80 6.18 6.69 7.52
C LYS A 80 5.78 8.07 6.99
N LYS A 81 6.50 9.12 7.42
CA LYS A 81 6.16 10.52 7.12
C LYS A 81 6.31 10.86 5.64
N ASP A 82 7.38 10.40 5.00
CA ASP A 82 7.80 10.88 3.69
C ASP A 82 7.44 9.90 2.56
N PHE A 83 6.99 8.69 2.87
CA PHE A 83 6.58 7.69 1.86
C PHE A 83 5.19 7.11 2.11
N ILE A 84 4.94 6.53 3.28
CA ILE A 84 3.64 5.86 3.56
C ILE A 84 2.50 6.88 3.47
N ILE A 85 2.50 7.89 4.33
CA ILE A 85 1.40 8.87 4.43
C ILE A 85 1.15 9.57 3.08
N PRO A 86 2.15 10.23 2.44
CA PRO A 86 1.90 10.95 1.20
C PRO A 86 1.64 10.03 0.00
N GLY A 87 2.02 8.76 0.07
CA GLY A 87 1.75 7.76 -0.98
C GLY A 87 0.35 7.15 -0.92
N ILE A 88 -0.40 7.38 0.15
CA ILE A 88 -1.76 6.86 0.35
C ILE A 88 -2.76 7.93 0.82
N GLU A 89 -2.34 9.20 0.84
CA GLU A 89 -3.12 10.31 1.39
C GLU A 89 -4.46 10.51 0.68
N ASN A 90 -4.53 10.16 -0.60
CA ASN A 90 -5.72 10.38 -1.44
C ASN A 90 -6.74 9.23 -1.36
N VAL A 91 -6.42 8.14 -0.66
CA VAL A 91 -7.08 6.83 -0.89
C VAL A 91 -7.90 6.33 0.31
N GLN A 92 -8.23 7.21 1.27
CA GLN A 92 -9.03 6.98 2.50
C GLN A 92 -9.17 5.49 2.91
N GLY A 93 -8.26 4.97 3.73
CA GLY A 93 -8.31 3.56 4.15
C GLY A 93 -7.51 3.24 5.40
N ILE A 94 -7.53 1.97 5.77
CA ILE A 94 -6.78 1.43 6.90
C ILE A 94 -5.37 1.11 6.43
N VAL A 95 -4.36 1.58 7.16
CA VAL A 95 -2.96 1.34 6.83
C VAL A 95 -2.31 0.56 7.93
N PHE A 96 -1.70 -0.57 7.60
CA PHE A 96 -0.91 -1.36 8.52
C PHE A 96 0.52 -1.48 8.01
N SER A 97 1.48 -1.14 8.85
CA SER A 97 2.90 -1.23 8.52
C SER A 97 3.66 -1.82 9.70
N PRO A 98 3.97 -3.13 9.68
CA PRO A 98 4.76 -3.75 10.72
C PRO A 98 6.20 -3.26 10.63
N LYS A 99 6.81 -2.90 11.77
CA LYS A 99 8.21 -2.45 11.87
C LYS A 99 9.15 -3.65 11.88
N ILE A 100 9.19 -4.34 10.75
CA ILE A 100 10.02 -5.54 10.57
C ILE A 100 11.51 -5.17 10.49
N SER A 101 12.34 -6.01 11.11
CA SER A 101 13.79 -5.79 11.18
C SER A 101 14.45 -5.95 9.81
N TRP A 102 15.55 -5.21 9.60
CA TRP A 102 16.43 -5.33 8.42
C TRP A 102 16.95 -6.75 8.17
N LYS A 103 16.97 -7.62 9.20
CA LYS A 103 17.40 -9.02 9.09
C LYS A 103 16.41 -9.92 8.33
N ARG A 104 15.26 -9.38 7.91
CA ARG A 104 14.09 -10.09 7.37
C ARG A 104 13.52 -11.07 8.42
N PRO A 105 12.26 -10.94 8.85
CA PRO A 105 11.62 -12.01 9.59
C PRO A 105 11.64 -13.32 8.80
N ASP A 106 11.52 -14.44 9.52
CA ASP A 106 11.15 -15.71 8.91
C ASP A 106 9.89 -15.53 8.05
N GLU A 107 9.84 -16.19 6.90
CA GLU A 107 8.79 -15.98 5.90
C GLU A 107 7.41 -16.35 6.45
N LYS A 108 7.32 -17.46 7.19
CA LYS A 108 6.06 -17.90 7.81
C LYS A 108 5.66 -16.97 8.95
N ALA A 109 6.63 -16.47 9.71
CA ALA A 109 6.33 -15.48 10.74
C ALA A 109 5.73 -14.20 10.15
N LEU A 110 6.29 -13.69 9.05
CA LEU A 110 5.72 -12.53 8.35
C LEU A 110 4.32 -12.84 7.81
N GLU A 111 4.14 -13.99 7.18
CA GLU A 111 2.85 -14.43 6.66
C GLU A 111 1.77 -14.45 7.75
N HIS A 112 2.04 -15.08 8.91
CA HIS A 112 1.12 -15.08 10.04
C HIS A 112 0.80 -13.68 10.52
N ILE A 113 1.80 -12.79 10.66
CA ILE A 113 1.56 -11.40 11.09
C ILE A 113 0.57 -10.69 10.15
N ILE A 114 0.72 -10.88 8.83
CA ILE A 114 -0.15 -10.22 7.85
C ILE A 114 -1.56 -10.84 7.84
N ILE A 115 -1.66 -12.17 7.85
CA ILE A 115 -2.95 -12.87 7.86
C ILE A 115 -3.72 -12.57 9.15
N ASP A 116 -3.05 -12.63 10.31
CA ASP A 116 -3.64 -12.33 11.60
C ASP A 116 -4.11 -10.87 11.67
N PHE A 117 -3.33 -9.93 11.15
CA PHE A 117 -3.76 -8.54 11.04
C PHE A 117 -5.01 -8.41 10.15
N ILE A 118 -5.04 -9.01 8.96
CA ILE A 118 -6.20 -8.95 8.06
C ILE A 118 -7.45 -9.51 8.75
N ASN A 119 -7.33 -10.65 9.44
CA ASN A 119 -8.44 -11.26 10.17
C ASN A 119 -8.91 -10.38 11.33
N ALA A 120 -7.99 -9.80 12.10
CA ALA A 120 -8.33 -8.85 13.16
C ALA A 120 -9.01 -7.60 12.60
N ALA A 121 -8.54 -7.09 11.45
CA ALA A 121 -9.12 -5.93 10.78
C ALA A 121 -10.54 -6.21 10.27
N ARG A 122 -10.79 -7.37 9.67
CA ARG A 122 -12.14 -7.82 9.24
C ARG A 122 -13.16 -7.76 10.37
N ASN A 123 -12.75 -8.20 11.55
CA ASN A 123 -13.62 -8.31 12.71
C ASN A 123 -13.73 -7.01 13.51
N SER A 124 -12.88 -6.02 13.23
CA SER A 124 -12.81 -4.77 13.98
C SER A 124 -13.28 -3.55 13.20
N TYR A 125 -13.25 -3.62 11.87
CA TYR A 125 -13.55 -2.50 10.98
C TYR A 125 -14.38 -2.96 9.78
N PRO A 126 -15.19 -2.08 9.18
CA PRO A 126 -15.92 -2.40 7.96
C PRO A 126 -14.94 -2.42 6.77
N ILE A 127 -14.15 -3.47 6.59
CA ILE A 127 -13.21 -3.52 5.45
C ILE A 127 -13.89 -4.03 4.18
N ASP A 128 -13.37 -3.64 3.03
CA ASP A 128 -13.69 -4.25 1.74
C ASP A 128 -12.61 -5.29 1.40
N ASP A 129 -12.95 -6.58 1.52
CA ASP A 129 -12.04 -7.69 1.20
C ASP A 129 -11.55 -7.68 -0.25
N LYS A 130 -12.27 -7.00 -1.16
CA LYS A 130 -11.84 -6.84 -2.55
C LYS A 130 -10.84 -5.70 -2.74
N LYS A 131 -10.49 -4.97 -1.67
CA LYS A 131 -9.64 -3.78 -1.70
C LYS A 131 -8.50 -3.84 -0.68
N ILE A 132 -7.89 -5.01 -0.56
CA ILE A 132 -6.66 -5.20 0.22
C ILE A 132 -5.47 -5.10 -0.75
N ILE A 133 -4.52 -4.19 -0.49
CA ILE A 133 -3.31 -4.01 -1.29
C ILE A 133 -2.09 -4.26 -0.42
N LEU A 134 -1.13 -5.02 -0.96
CA LEU A 134 0.19 -5.17 -0.38
C LEU A 134 1.18 -4.25 -1.10
N ILE A 135 1.95 -3.47 -0.33
CA ILE A 135 2.95 -2.53 -0.84
C ILE A 135 4.28 -2.87 -0.19
N GLY A 136 5.28 -3.22 -0.99
CA GLY A 136 6.62 -3.53 -0.51
C GLY A 136 7.65 -2.54 -1.03
N TYR A 137 8.57 -2.10 -0.16
CA TYR A 137 9.73 -1.29 -0.56
C TYR A 137 11.04 -2.07 -0.37
N SER A 138 11.91 -2.10 -1.39
CA SER A 138 13.24 -2.71 -1.31
C SER A 138 13.18 -4.18 -0.84
N ASN A 139 13.76 -4.52 0.32
CA ASN A 139 13.62 -5.87 0.90
C ASN A 139 12.16 -6.26 1.20
N GLY A 140 11.31 -5.30 1.58
CA GLY A 140 9.89 -5.53 1.81
C GLY A 140 9.16 -5.92 0.53
N ALA A 141 9.60 -5.45 -0.64
CA ALA A 141 9.08 -5.91 -1.94
C ALA A 141 9.44 -7.36 -2.24
N LEU A 142 10.64 -7.82 -1.89
CA LEU A 142 11.01 -9.23 -2.04
C LEU A 142 10.14 -10.14 -1.16
N GLN A 143 9.86 -9.69 0.06
CA GLN A 143 8.99 -10.40 0.99
C GLN A 143 7.53 -10.38 0.53
N SER A 144 7.08 -9.25 -0.03
CA SER A 144 5.72 -9.11 -0.56
C SER A 144 5.44 -10.08 -1.70
N ILE A 145 6.41 -10.29 -2.58
CA ILE A 145 6.28 -11.26 -3.70
C ILE A 145 6.12 -12.69 -3.18
N LYS A 146 6.89 -13.07 -2.16
CA LYS A 146 6.78 -14.39 -1.54
C LYS A 146 5.42 -14.57 -0.86
N LEU A 147 5.00 -13.56 -0.10
CA LEU A 147 3.72 -13.58 0.60
C LEU A 147 2.54 -13.73 -0.37
N VAL A 148 2.52 -12.92 -1.44
CA VAL A 148 1.44 -12.93 -2.44
C VAL A 148 1.46 -14.22 -3.26
N LYS A 149 2.62 -14.83 -3.51
CA LYS A 149 2.68 -16.11 -4.23
C LYS A 149 1.82 -17.19 -3.55
N ASP A 150 1.90 -17.27 -2.23
CA ASP A 150 1.21 -18.30 -1.46
C ASP A 150 -0.20 -17.87 -1.00
N ASN A 151 -0.54 -16.58 -1.16
CA ASN A 151 -1.76 -15.97 -0.64
C ASN A 151 -2.42 -14.99 -1.64
N ASP A 152 -2.36 -15.28 -2.94
CA ASP A 152 -2.83 -14.39 -4.01
C ASP A 152 -4.31 -13.98 -3.88
N HIS A 153 -5.14 -14.89 -3.37
CA HIS A 153 -6.56 -14.68 -3.07
C HIS A 153 -6.85 -13.59 -2.02
N LEU A 154 -5.87 -13.19 -1.20
CA LEU A 154 -6.06 -12.16 -0.17
C LEU A 154 -5.91 -10.74 -0.72
N PHE A 155 -5.21 -10.56 -1.84
CA PHE A 155 -4.77 -9.24 -2.30
C PHE A 155 -5.38 -8.89 -3.65
N SER A 156 -5.98 -7.71 -3.72
CA SER A 156 -6.50 -7.13 -4.96
C SER A 156 -5.39 -6.65 -5.89
N ALA A 157 -4.25 -6.22 -5.34
CA ALA A 157 -3.05 -5.85 -6.06
C ALA A 157 -1.81 -5.91 -5.16
N LEU A 158 -0.65 -6.02 -5.81
CA LEU A 158 0.67 -5.90 -5.20
C LEU A 158 1.42 -4.72 -5.83
N ILE A 159 2.00 -3.85 -5.02
CA ILE A 159 2.93 -2.81 -5.47
C ILE A 159 4.33 -3.14 -4.95
N VAL A 160 5.29 -3.32 -5.85
CA VAL A 160 6.71 -3.53 -5.51
C VAL A 160 7.54 -2.32 -5.92
N VAL A 161 8.21 -1.71 -4.95
CA VAL A 161 8.95 -0.46 -5.15
C VAL A 161 10.45 -0.67 -4.91
N ALA A 162 11.27 -0.23 -5.87
CA ALA A 162 12.74 -0.20 -5.78
C ALA A 162 13.35 -1.52 -5.32
N SER A 163 13.03 -2.61 -6.03
CA SER A 163 13.50 -3.95 -5.68
C SER A 163 13.77 -4.79 -6.91
N ASN A 164 14.58 -5.82 -6.72
CA ASN A 164 14.84 -6.81 -7.75
C ASN A 164 14.08 -8.10 -7.45
N PHE A 165 12.76 -8.07 -7.66
CA PHE A 165 11.90 -9.22 -7.45
C PHE A 165 12.15 -10.31 -8.51
N GLU A 166 11.89 -11.55 -8.16
CA GLU A 166 11.92 -12.70 -9.07
C GLU A 166 10.68 -13.55 -8.73
N VAL A 167 10.01 -14.08 -9.75
CA VAL A 167 8.89 -15.02 -9.59
C VAL A 167 9.26 -16.33 -10.29
N SER A 168 8.91 -17.46 -9.68
CA SER A 168 9.16 -18.78 -10.25
C SER A 168 7.95 -19.34 -10.99
N ASP A 169 6.75 -18.85 -10.65
CA ASP A 169 5.47 -19.35 -11.12
C ASP A 169 4.53 -18.16 -11.34
N LYS A 170 3.41 -18.38 -12.03
CA LYS A 170 2.36 -17.38 -12.21
C LYS A 170 1.80 -16.93 -10.86
N ILE A 171 1.67 -15.62 -10.68
CA ILE A 171 0.94 -14.99 -9.59
C ILE A 171 -0.32 -14.37 -10.19
N ASN A 172 -1.51 -14.67 -9.63
CA ASN A 172 -2.78 -14.17 -10.18
C ASN A 172 -3.09 -12.74 -9.75
N THR A 173 -2.60 -12.30 -8.58
CA THR A 173 -2.72 -10.91 -8.13
C THR A 173 -2.01 -9.97 -9.12
N PRO A 174 -2.68 -8.92 -9.64
CA PRO A 174 -2.03 -7.89 -10.45
C PRO A 174 -0.86 -7.22 -9.73
N ILE A 175 0.28 -7.05 -10.41
CA ILE A 175 1.51 -6.52 -9.83
C ILE A 175 1.92 -5.22 -10.53
N TYR A 176 2.06 -4.16 -9.73
CA TYR A 176 2.60 -2.88 -10.14
C TYR A 176 4.06 -2.80 -9.67
N VAL A 177 4.98 -2.76 -10.61
CA VAL A 177 6.41 -2.65 -10.35
C VAL A 177 6.81 -1.18 -10.53
N VAL A 178 7.32 -0.54 -9.50
CA VAL A 178 7.82 0.84 -9.53
C VAL A 178 9.33 0.82 -9.34
N HIS A 179 10.11 1.29 -10.32
CA HIS A 179 11.56 1.18 -10.24
C HIS A 179 12.33 2.37 -10.82
N GLY A 180 13.37 2.80 -10.09
CA GLY A 180 14.20 3.94 -10.46
C GLY A 180 15.25 3.63 -11.52
N THR A 181 15.44 4.52 -12.49
CA THR A 181 16.44 4.32 -13.56
C THR A 181 17.89 4.47 -13.10
N LYS A 182 18.11 5.02 -11.92
CA LYS A 182 19.42 5.27 -11.30
C LYS A 182 19.63 4.47 -10.01
N ASP A 183 18.81 3.46 -9.73
CA ASP A 183 19.02 2.57 -8.59
C ASP A 183 20.32 1.78 -8.74
N ARG A 184 21.21 1.92 -7.75
CA ARG A 184 22.56 1.35 -7.77
C ARG A 184 22.63 -0.05 -7.16
N TYR A 185 21.66 -0.42 -6.32
CA TYR A 185 21.58 -1.76 -5.73
C TYR A 185 20.80 -2.73 -6.62
N PHE A 186 19.72 -2.23 -7.21
CA PHE A 186 18.84 -2.98 -8.09
C PHE A 186 18.80 -2.30 -9.45
N SER A 187 19.70 -2.68 -10.35
CA SER A 187 19.77 -2.01 -11.66
C SER A 187 18.45 -2.11 -12.43
N ILE A 188 18.04 -1.03 -13.09
CA ILE A 188 16.83 -1.01 -13.93
C ILE A 188 16.86 -2.10 -15.02
N LYS A 189 18.05 -2.43 -15.56
CA LYS A 189 18.23 -3.53 -16.52
C LYS A 189 17.77 -4.87 -15.95
N LYS A 190 18.07 -5.15 -14.68
CA LYS A 190 17.65 -6.37 -14.00
C LYS A 190 16.13 -6.34 -13.71
N ALA A 191 15.58 -5.18 -13.34
CA ALA A 191 14.14 -4.99 -13.20
C ALA A 191 13.38 -5.30 -14.50
N TYR A 192 13.81 -4.75 -15.65
CA TYR A 192 13.23 -5.09 -16.97
C TYR A 192 13.27 -6.59 -17.26
N LYS A 193 14.42 -7.23 -17.02
CA LYS A 193 14.56 -8.68 -17.23
C LYS A 193 13.55 -9.46 -16.40
N ASN A 194 13.40 -9.11 -15.12
CA ASN A 194 12.54 -9.83 -14.19
C ASN A 194 11.05 -9.56 -14.45
N VAL A 195 10.68 -8.34 -14.86
CA VAL A 195 9.33 -8.01 -15.34
C VAL A 195 8.97 -8.85 -16.56
N ASN A 196 9.85 -8.95 -17.55
CA ASN A 196 9.58 -9.73 -18.75
C ASN A 196 9.45 -11.23 -18.41
N ALA A 197 10.34 -11.77 -17.58
CA ALA A 197 10.23 -13.16 -17.13
C ALA A 197 8.90 -13.43 -16.39
N ALA A 198 8.43 -12.51 -15.55
CA ALA A 198 7.12 -12.63 -14.89
C ALA A 198 5.95 -12.58 -15.89
N LYS A 199 6.02 -11.70 -16.90
CA LYS A 199 5.03 -11.63 -17.98
C LYS A 199 5.00 -12.91 -18.81
N ASP A 200 6.16 -13.51 -19.09
CA ASP A 200 6.28 -14.77 -19.82
C ASP A 200 5.64 -15.94 -19.05
N LEU A 201 5.59 -15.87 -17.72
CA LEU A 201 4.87 -16.80 -16.85
C LEU A 201 3.35 -16.50 -16.78
N GLY A 202 2.88 -15.44 -17.43
CA GLY A 202 1.47 -15.04 -17.47
C GLY A 202 1.02 -14.19 -16.29
N CYS A 203 1.93 -13.60 -15.50
CA CYS A 203 1.57 -12.62 -14.48
C CYS A 203 1.05 -11.33 -15.13
N ASP A 204 0.03 -10.71 -14.53
CA ASP A 204 -0.41 -9.37 -14.90
C ASP A 204 0.52 -8.34 -14.26
N ILE A 205 1.43 -7.77 -15.07
CA ILE A 205 2.46 -6.83 -14.61
C ILE A 205 2.32 -5.46 -15.31
N THR A 206 2.11 -4.42 -14.51
CA THR A 206 2.32 -3.03 -14.93
C THR A 206 3.69 -2.56 -14.46
N PHE A 207 4.53 -2.07 -15.37
CA PHE A 207 5.87 -1.56 -15.03
C PHE A 207 5.94 -0.05 -15.12
N VAL A 208 6.13 0.61 -13.98
CA VAL A 208 6.24 2.05 -13.80
C VAL A 208 7.71 2.42 -13.63
N VAL A 209 8.26 3.09 -14.63
CA VAL A 209 9.66 3.53 -14.65
C VAL A 209 9.76 4.92 -14.03
N ALA A 210 10.49 5.03 -12.92
CA ALA A 210 10.69 6.27 -12.21
C ALA A 210 12.01 6.93 -12.66
N GLU A 211 11.92 7.81 -13.65
CA GLU A 211 13.08 8.42 -14.29
C GLU A 211 13.93 9.24 -13.29
N GLY A 212 15.24 9.05 -13.32
CA GLY A 212 16.20 9.74 -12.45
C GLY A 212 16.26 9.24 -11.00
N LYS A 213 15.31 8.42 -10.56
CA LYS A 213 15.21 7.93 -9.17
C LYS A 213 16.20 6.81 -8.89
N ASN A 214 16.64 6.73 -7.64
CA ASN A 214 17.69 5.85 -7.16
C ASN A 214 17.31 5.19 -5.82
N ASP A 215 18.31 4.64 -5.13
CA ASP A 215 18.17 3.90 -3.87
C ASP A 215 18.27 4.77 -2.59
N TYR A 216 18.34 6.11 -2.69
CA TYR A 216 18.54 6.99 -1.52
C TYR A 216 17.34 7.11 -0.56
N GLY A 217 16.22 6.44 -0.83
CA GLY A 217 15.07 6.41 0.07
C GLY A 217 13.75 6.31 -0.65
N ALA A 218 12.73 5.82 0.05
CA ALA A 218 11.41 5.57 -0.53
C ALA A 218 10.66 6.85 -0.93
N ALA A 219 10.91 7.96 -0.24
CA ALA A 219 10.20 9.24 -0.43
C ALA A 219 10.20 9.75 -1.88
N GLN A 220 11.26 9.45 -2.63
CA GLN A 220 11.31 9.85 -4.03
C GLN A 220 10.23 9.17 -4.89
N TYR A 221 9.72 8.00 -4.49
CA TYR A 221 8.76 7.20 -5.27
C TYR A 221 7.28 7.52 -4.98
N VAL A 222 6.98 8.54 -4.17
CA VAL A 222 5.61 8.90 -3.79
C VAL A 222 4.71 9.16 -5.00
N SER A 223 5.21 9.86 -6.01
CA SER A 223 4.42 10.18 -7.21
C SER A 223 4.01 8.93 -7.98
N GLU A 224 4.92 7.96 -8.14
CA GLU A 224 4.64 6.70 -8.83
C GLU A 224 3.77 5.77 -7.99
N LEU A 225 3.93 5.80 -6.67
CA LEU A 225 3.04 5.08 -5.76
C LEU A 225 1.61 5.61 -5.91
N ASN A 226 1.39 6.93 -5.79
CA ASN A 226 0.08 7.56 -6.00
C ASN A 226 -0.51 7.24 -7.38
N HIS A 227 0.32 7.27 -8.43
CA HIS A 227 -0.13 6.89 -9.77
C HIS A 227 -0.58 5.42 -9.85
N SER A 228 0.20 4.51 -9.26
CA SER A 228 -0.12 3.08 -9.23
C SER A 228 -1.41 2.81 -8.45
N MET A 229 -1.59 3.50 -7.32
CA MET A 229 -2.83 3.45 -6.53
C MET A 229 -4.04 3.88 -7.38
N ALA A 230 -3.97 5.03 -8.03
CA ALA A 230 -5.05 5.52 -8.88
C ALA A 230 -5.37 4.55 -10.03
N GLN A 231 -4.36 3.88 -10.61
CA GLN A 231 -4.60 2.86 -11.63
C GLN A 231 -5.30 1.63 -11.06
N ILE A 232 -4.94 1.18 -9.85
CA ILE A 232 -5.61 0.06 -9.19
C ILE A 232 -7.08 0.40 -8.92
N GLU A 233 -7.37 1.60 -8.41
CA GLU A 233 -8.75 2.04 -8.18
C GLU A 233 -9.57 2.04 -9.48
N ASN A 234 -9.03 2.65 -10.54
CA ASN A 234 -9.73 2.80 -11.82
C ASN A 234 -9.87 1.49 -12.59
N ASN A 235 -8.89 0.59 -12.52
CA ASN A 235 -8.85 -0.59 -13.38
C ASN A 235 -9.31 -1.86 -12.66
N ILE A 236 -9.10 -1.98 -11.35
CA ILE A 236 -9.39 -3.20 -10.59
C ILE A 236 -10.66 -3.01 -9.77
N TRP A 237 -10.73 -1.93 -9.00
CA TRP A 237 -11.86 -1.73 -8.09
C TRP A 237 -13.11 -1.22 -8.78
N SER A 238 -12.97 -0.35 -9.77
CA SER A 238 -14.11 0.22 -10.53
C SER A 238 -14.85 -0.85 -11.37
N GLN A 239 -14.16 -1.91 -11.79
CA GLN A 239 -14.77 -3.01 -12.54
C GLN A 239 -15.63 -3.96 -11.68
N SER A 240 -15.55 -3.85 -10.34
CA SER A 240 -16.27 -4.74 -9.43
C SER A 240 -17.74 -4.34 -9.18
N VAL A 241 -18.24 -3.29 -9.83
CA VAL A 241 -19.59 -2.72 -9.63
C VAL A 241 -20.63 -3.23 -10.65
N GLU A 242 -20.23 -3.88 -11.75
CA GLU A 242 -21.17 -4.36 -12.77
C GLU A 242 -21.47 -5.86 -12.64
N TYR A 243 -22.34 -6.25 -11.70
CA TYR A 243 -23.21 -7.43 -11.84
C TYR A 243 -24.42 -7.26 -10.91
N THR A 244 -25.31 -6.32 -11.27
CA THR A 244 -26.69 -6.36 -10.78
C THR A 244 -27.51 -7.22 -11.73
N ASP A 245 -27.70 -8.45 -11.28
CA ASP A 245 -28.88 -9.31 -11.45
C ASP A 245 -29.95 -8.76 -12.42
N GLN A 246 -29.81 -9.07 -13.71
CA GLN A 246 -30.96 -9.07 -14.62
C GLN A 246 -31.59 -10.46 -14.55
N SER A 247 -32.45 -10.63 -13.55
CA SER A 247 -33.49 -11.66 -13.58
C SER A 247 -34.48 -11.31 -14.70
N PHE A 248 -34.59 -12.22 -15.67
CA PHE A 248 -35.72 -12.34 -16.59
C PHE A 248 -36.60 -13.51 -16.14
#